data_AF-X1BDQ7-F1
#
_entry.id   AF-X1BDQ7-F1
#
_cell.length_a   1.000
_cell.length_b   1.000
_cell.length_c   1.000
_cell.angle_alpha   90.00
_cell.angle_beta   90.00
_cell.angle_gamma   90.00
#
_symmetry.space_group_name_H-M   'P 1'
#
loop_
_entity.id
_entity.type
_entity.pdbx_description
1 polymer ?
#
loop_
_entity_poly.entity_id
_entity_poly.type
_entity_poly.pdbx_seq_one_letter_code
_entity_poly.pdbx_strand_id
1 'polypeptide(L)'
;MAEFLTTQGTLDRLENIIKDAKNRLVLISPYLQLPKTLFERLKDADRRNVKITLIYGKDRLKPDERSRLKQLNNLSLYFLTNLHAKCYFNEECMVITSMNMYDVSAKNREMGVLIREKDDNEVFNKAVNEMDSIVHASTKDDLRKSKEDAPHSRNKQMGYCIRCKRPIPYDLDKPHCYECFLEWKAGPYIDYPERYCHICGRREETTKEKPQCRSCYMKSRR
;
A
#
# COMPACT_ATOMS: atom_id res chain seq x y z
N MET A 1 -1.07 30.61 -13.16
CA MET A 1 -1.58 30.99 -11.84
C MET A 1 -2.37 29.82 -11.33
N ALA A 2 -2.14 29.49 -10.07
CA ALA A 2 -2.82 28.39 -9.42
C ALA A 2 -4.35 28.54 -9.47
N GLU A 3 -5.04 27.42 -9.67
CA GLU A 3 -6.50 27.36 -9.77
C GLU A 3 -7.08 26.47 -8.67
N PHE A 4 -8.10 26.96 -7.97
CA PHE A 4 -8.85 26.15 -7.02
C PHE A 4 -9.74 25.14 -7.73
N LEU A 5 -9.79 23.92 -7.21
CA LEU A 5 -10.61 22.83 -7.74
C LEU A 5 -11.57 22.31 -6.67
N THR A 6 -12.81 22.07 -7.08
CA THR A 6 -13.80 21.28 -6.32
C THR A 6 -13.55 19.78 -6.53
N THR A 7 -14.34 18.91 -5.89
CA THR A 7 -14.31 17.45 -6.13
C THR A 7 -14.33 17.11 -7.62
N GLN A 8 -15.30 17.65 -8.37
CA GLN A 8 -15.45 17.36 -9.80
C GLN A 8 -14.27 17.90 -10.60
N GLY A 9 -13.85 19.15 -10.35
CA GLY A 9 -12.69 19.73 -11.02
C GLY A 9 -11.40 18.95 -10.76
N THR A 10 -11.24 18.38 -9.57
CA THR A 10 -10.09 17.53 -9.22
C THR A 10 -10.10 16.22 -9.99
N LEU A 11 -11.25 15.55 -10.12
CA LEU A 11 -11.40 14.33 -10.91
C LEU A 11 -11.12 14.57 -12.40
N ASP A 12 -11.73 15.62 -12.96
CA ASP A 12 -11.53 16.00 -14.35
C ASP A 12 -10.06 16.33 -14.63
N ARG A 13 -9.40 17.02 -13.68
CA ARG A 13 -8.01 17.39 -13.84
C ARG A 13 -7.06 16.20 -13.68
N LEU A 14 -7.34 15.28 -12.77
CA LEU A 14 -6.61 14.02 -12.63
C LEU A 14 -6.67 13.21 -13.95
N GLU A 15 -7.84 13.09 -14.57
CA GLU A 15 -7.96 12.39 -15.84
C GLU A 15 -7.13 13.06 -16.94
N ASN A 16 -7.19 14.39 -17.04
CA ASN A 16 -6.43 15.14 -18.02
C ASN A 16 -4.91 15.07 -17.79
N ILE A 17 -4.44 15.11 -16.53
CA ILE A 17 -3.02 14.93 -16.21
C ILE A 17 -2.48 13.60 -16.77
N ILE A 18 -3.26 12.52 -16.65
CA ILE A 18 -2.86 11.20 -17.17
C ILE A 18 -2.89 11.18 -18.70
N LYS A 19 -3.96 11.73 -19.31
CA LYS A 19 -4.10 11.79 -20.77
C LYS A 19 -3.00 12.61 -21.43
N ASP A 20 -2.68 13.76 -20.85
CA ASP A 20 -1.80 14.76 -21.45
C ASP A 20 -0.32 14.49 -21.15
N ALA A 21 0.01 13.57 -20.22
CA ALA A 21 1.39 13.21 -19.90
C ALA A 21 2.14 12.68 -21.12
N LYS A 22 3.29 13.26 -21.48
CA LYS A 22 4.12 12.85 -22.63
C LYS A 22 5.37 12.10 -22.19
N ASN A 23 6.00 12.54 -21.12
CA ASN A 23 7.30 12.00 -20.69
C ASN A 23 7.22 11.29 -19.34
N ARG A 24 6.52 11.89 -18.38
CA ARG A 24 6.40 11.36 -17.02
C ARG A 24 5.00 11.55 -16.47
N LEU A 25 4.60 10.59 -15.64
CA LEU A 25 3.39 10.66 -14.84
C LEU A 25 3.72 10.15 -13.45
N VAL A 26 3.38 10.92 -12.42
CA VAL A 26 3.60 10.53 -11.03
C VAL A 26 2.29 10.64 -10.27
N LEU A 27 1.93 9.55 -9.59
CA LEU A 27 0.70 9.43 -8.82
C LEU A 27 1.04 9.05 -7.38
N ILE A 28 0.76 9.94 -6.44
CA ILE A 28 1.01 9.77 -5.01
C ILE A 28 -0.34 9.76 -4.29
N SER A 29 -0.68 8.65 -3.67
CA SER A 29 -1.87 8.54 -2.83
C SER A 29 -1.68 7.42 -1.81
N PRO A 30 -1.97 7.62 -0.52
CA PRO A 30 -1.78 6.59 0.51
C PRO A 30 -2.60 5.33 0.25
N TYR A 31 -3.79 5.51 -0.34
CA TYR A 31 -4.70 4.46 -0.74
C TYR A 31 -4.73 4.35 -2.25
N LEU A 32 -4.60 3.11 -2.73
CA LEU A 32 -4.55 2.78 -4.14
C LEU A 32 -5.76 1.95 -4.51
N GLN A 33 -6.76 2.58 -5.11
CA GLN A 33 -7.82 1.90 -5.83
C GLN A 33 -8.04 2.61 -7.15
N LEU A 34 -7.81 1.93 -8.26
CA LEU A 34 -7.92 2.54 -9.58
C LEU A 34 -9.26 2.18 -10.21
N PRO A 35 -10.15 3.16 -10.44
CA PRO A 35 -11.33 2.98 -11.27
C PRO A 35 -10.96 2.38 -12.62
N LYS A 36 -11.87 1.61 -13.22
CA LYS A 36 -11.64 1.02 -14.55
C LYS A 36 -11.29 2.09 -15.59
N THR A 37 -12.01 3.21 -15.58
CA THR A 37 -11.79 4.36 -16.46
C THR A 37 -10.37 4.92 -16.34
N LEU A 38 -9.93 5.19 -15.10
CA LEU A 38 -8.60 5.75 -14.84
C LEU A 38 -7.49 4.78 -15.26
N PHE A 39 -7.69 3.48 -15.05
CA PHE A 39 -6.73 2.47 -15.45
C PHE A 39 -6.60 2.33 -16.97
N GLU A 40 -7.69 2.47 -17.73
CA GLU A 40 -7.59 2.54 -19.19
C GLU A 40 -6.77 3.76 -19.65
N ARG A 41 -6.90 4.91 -18.97
CA ARG A 41 -6.03 6.07 -19.24
C ARG A 41 -4.56 5.78 -18.94
N LEU A 42 -4.26 5.01 -17.89
CA LEU A 42 -2.90 4.57 -17.59
C LEU A 42 -2.36 3.63 -18.68
N LYS A 43 -3.18 2.74 -19.25
CA LYS A 43 -2.77 1.92 -20.41
C LYS A 43 -2.46 2.79 -21.63
N ASP A 44 -3.27 3.81 -21.89
CA ASP A 44 -3.02 4.72 -23.00
C ASP A 44 -1.73 5.53 -22.82
N ALA A 45 -1.40 5.91 -21.57
CA ALA A 45 -0.10 6.50 -21.24
C ALA A 45 1.06 5.49 -21.41
N ASP A 46 0.88 4.25 -20.96
CA ASP A 46 1.88 3.19 -21.08
C ASP A 46 2.19 2.86 -22.56
N ARG A 47 1.17 2.80 -23.42
CA ARG A 47 1.32 2.62 -24.89
C ARG A 47 2.13 3.74 -25.55
N ARG A 48 2.09 4.93 -24.97
CA ARG A 48 2.89 6.10 -25.42
C ARG A 48 4.29 6.13 -24.80
N ASN A 49 4.68 5.09 -24.07
CA ASN A 49 5.97 4.98 -23.35
C ASN A 49 6.18 6.07 -22.29
N VAL A 50 5.09 6.59 -21.72
CA VAL A 50 5.18 7.51 -20.58
C VAL A 50 5.74 6.75 -19.38
N LYS A 51 6.73 7.33 -18.69
CA LYS A 51 7.26 6.76 -17.44
C LYS A 51 6.26 7.00 -16.32
N ILE A 52 5.60 5.94 -15.85
CA ILE A 52 4.59 6.05 -14.80
C ILE A 52 5.23 5.68 -13.46
N THR A 53 5.14 6.56 -12.47
CA THR A 53 5.57 6.31 -11.09
C THR A 53 4.36 6.36 -10.19
N LEU A 54 4.14 5.30 -9.40
CA LEU A 54 3.05 5.24 -8.45
C LEU A 54 3.58 4.98 -7.05
N ILE A 55 3.19 5.83 -6.09
CA ILE A 55 3.57 5.68 -4.68
C ILE A 55 2.31 5.51 -3.81
N TYR A 56 2.30 4.46 -2.99
CA TYR A 56 1.22 4.15 -2.04
C TYR A 56 1.77 3.88 -0.64
N GLY A 57 0.93 3.81 0.41
CA GLY A 57 1.48 3.73 1.78
C GLY A 57 0.63 3.16 2.91
N LYS A 58 -0.63 2.80 2.70
CA LYS A 58 -1.47 2.22 3.76
C LYS A 58 -1.95 0.80 3.49
N ASP A 59 -2.56 0.56 2.33
CA ASP A 59 -3.12 -0.75 2.02
C ASP A 59 -2.13 -1.64 1.30
N ARG A 60 -2.10 -2.93 1.65
CA ARG A 60 -1.50 -3.93 0.78
C ARG A 60 -2.36 -4.03 -0.47
N LEU A 61 -1.75 -3.77 -1.63
CA LEU A 61 -2.35 -4.00 -2.96
C LEU A 61 -3.08 -5.34 -3.00
N LYS A 62 -4.39 -5.30 -3.33
CA LYS A 62 -5.15 -6.54 -3.51
C LYS A 62 -4.56 -7.33 -4.69
N PRO A 63 -4.65 -8.68 -4.68
CA PRO A 63 -4.10 -9.51 -5.76
C PRO A 63 -4.55 -9.10 -7.16
N ASP A 64 -5.82 -8.71 -7.31
CA ASP A 64 -6.40 -8.26 -8.58
C ASP A 64 -5.82 -6.93 -9.05
N GLU A 65 -5.63 -5.98 -8.12
CA GLU A 65 -5.04 -4.68 -8.43
C GLU A 65 -3.57 -4.81 -8.81
N ARG A 66 -2.82 -5.65 -8.09
CA ARG A 66 -1.44 -5.97 -8.44
C ARG A 66 -1.37 -6.58 -9.84
N SER A 67 -2.26 -7.52 -10.16
CA SER A 67 -2.33 -8.17 -11.47
C SER A 67 -2.68 -7.18 -12.59
N ARG A 68 -3.56 -6.20 -12.33
CA ARG A 68 -3.83 -5.10 -13.27
C ARG A 68 -2.60 -4.24 -13.48
N LEU A 69 -1.94 -3.78 -12.42
CA LEU A 69 -0.75 -2.93 -12.53
C LEU A 69 0.42 -3.61 -13.24
N LYS A 70 0.56 -4.95 -13.10
CA LYS A 70 1.57 -5.74 -13.84
C LYS A 70 1.44 -5.63 -15.37
N GLN A 71 0.27 -5.24 -15.90
CA GLN A 71 0.05 -5.07 -17.34
C GLN A 71 0.74 -3.82 -17.91
N LEU A 72 1.15 -2.88 -17.05
CA LEU A 72 1.78 -1.63 -17.46
C LEU A 72 3.30 -1.82 -17.50
N ASN A 73 3.89 -1.70 -18.68
CA ASN A 73 5.31 -2.01 -18.90
C ASN A 73 6.25 -0.94 -18.34
N ASN A 74 5.80 0.32 -18.37
CA ASN A 74 6.54 1.52 -17.98
C ASN A 74 6.15 2.02 -16.57
N LEU A 75 5.51 1.18 -15.77
CA LEU A 75 5.13 1.48 -14.39
C LEU A 75 6.23 1.09 -13.39
N SER A 76 6.66 2.05 -12.58
CA SER A 76 7.42 1.84 -11.35
C SER A 76 6.51 2.05 -10.15
N LEU A 77 6.44 1.04 -9.28
CA LEU A 77 5.62 1.06 -8.07
C LEU A 77 6.51 1.19 -6.83
N TYR A 78 6.09 2.03 -5.90
CA TYR A 78 6.79 2.31 -4.66
C TYR A 78 5.85 2.30 -3.46
N PHE A 79 6.37 1.87 -2.32
CA PHE A 79 5.67 1.85 -1.04
C PHE A 79 6.39 2.73 -0.02
N LEU A 80 5.66 3.63 0.63
CA LEU A 80 6.16 4.45 1.73
C LEU A 80 5.25 4.33 2.95
N THR A 81 5.81 3.84 4.06
CA THR A 81 5.11 3.83 5.34
C THR A 81 4.77 5.25 5.80
N ASN A 82 3.59 5.44 6.40
CA ASN A 82 3.10 6.74 6.87
C ASN A 82 2.89 7.80 5.77
N LEU A 83 2.78 7.39 4.50
CA LEU A 83 2.36 8.30 3.44
C LEU A 83 0.95 8.84 3.73
N HIS A 84 0.77 10.15 3.55
CA HIS A 84 -0.54 10.79 3.56
C HIS A 84 -0.70 11.85 2.45
N ALA A 85 0.40 12.19 1.77
CA ALA A 85 0.40 13.11 0.64
C ALA A 85 -0.47 12.56 -0.50
N LYS A 86 -1.16 13.48 -1.17
CA LYS A 86 -2.02 13.19 -2.31
C LYS A 86 -1.70 14.21 -3.38
N CYS A 87 -1.03 13.73 -4.42
CA CYS A 87 -0.61 14.57 -5.52
C CYS A 87 -0.48 13.76 -6.80
N TYR A 88 -0.89 14.38 -7.90
CA TYR A 88 -0.88 13.79 -9.21
C TYR A 88 -0.29 14.81 -10.17
N PHE A 89 0.74 14.44 -10.94
CA PHE A 89 1.36 15.37 -11.85
C PHE A 89 2.02 14.71 -13.06
N ASN A 90 2.16 15.49 -14.12
CA ASN A 90 3.00 15.18 -15.28
C ASN A 90 4.04 16.30 -15.46
N GLU A 91 4.73 16.37 -16.60
CA GLU A 91 5.71 17.43 -16.83
C GLU A 91 5.15 18.85 -16.94
N GLU A 92 3.86 19.03 -17.25
CA GLU A 92 3.26 20.37 -17.46
C GLU A 92 2.43 20.84 -16.27
N CYS A 93 1.78 19.93 -15.55
CA CYS A 93 0.71 20.27 -14.60
C CYS A 93 0.65 19.32 -13.40
N MET A 94 0.22 19.85 -12.26
CA MET A 94 0.14 19.18 -10.97
C MET A 94 -1.17 19.50 -10.27
N VAL A 95 -1.73 18.51 -9.59
CA VAL A 95 -2.82 18.72 -8.62
C VAL A 95 -2.36 18.25 -7.25
N ILE A 96 -2.42 19.14 -6.27
CA ILE A 96 -2.33 18.82 -4.84
C ILE A 96 -3.75 18.85 -4.29
N THR A 97 -4.18 17.81 -3.60
CA THR A 97 -5.59 17.66 -3.22
C THR A 97 -5.78 16.91 -1.90
N SER A 98 -6.96 17.03 -1.30
CA SER A 98 -7.41 16.17 -0.21
C SER A 98 -7.91 14.80 -0.70
N MET A 99 -8.24 14.68 -2.00
CA MET A 99 -8.86 13.50 -2.61
C MET A 99 -7.88 12.34 -2.78
N ASN A 100 -8.18 11.19 -2.18
CA ASN A 100 -7.48 9.94 -2.45
C ASN A 100 -7.81 9.44 -3.86
N MET A 101 -6.98 8.54 -4.38
CA MET A 101 -7.34 7.80 -5.60
C MET A 101 -8.49 6.79 -5.35
N TYR A 102 -8.82 6.54 -4.07
CA TYR A 102 -9.92 5.69 -3.60
C TYR A 102 -11.27 6.39 -3.78
N ASP A 103 -12.15 5.71 -4.51
CA ASP A 103 -13.60 5.97 -4.60
C ASP A 103 -13.99 7.29 -5.26
N VAL A 104 -14.20 7.21 -6.59
CA VAL A 104 -14.85 8.25 -7.40
C VAL A 104 -16.35 8.36 -7.06
N SER A 105 -16.87 7.61 -6.06
CA SER A 105 -18.19 7.94 -5.54
C SER A 105 -18.11 9.35 -4.98
N ALA A 106 -18.83 10.28 -5.62
CA ALA A 106 -18.90 11.70 -5.32
C ALA A 106 -19.54 12.02 -3.95
N LYS A 107 -19.37 11.12 -2.97
CA LYS A 107 -19.93 11.20 -1.62
C LYS A 107 -19.12 12.14 -0.73
N ASN A 108 -17.81 12.27 -0.97
CA ASN A 108 -16.95 13.16 -0.20
C ASN A 108 -16.77 14.52 -0.89
N ARG A 109 -16.84 15.59 -0.10
CA ARG A 109 -16.51 16.95 -0.55
C ARG A 109 -15.00 17.14 -0.41
N GLU A 110 -14.34 17.28 -1.55
CA GLU A 110 -12.90 17.37 -1.68
C GLU A 110 -12.53 18.71 -2.29
N MET A 111 -11.27 19.10 -2.09
CA MET A 111 -10.71 20.29 -2.71
C MET A 111 -9.31 20.00 -3.24
N GLY A 112 -8.91 20.76 -4.25
CA GLY A 112 -7.58 20.68 -4.81
C GLY A 112 -7.11 22.03 -5.31
N VAL A 113 -5.83 22.08 -5.63
CA VAL A 113 -5.22 23.21 -6.31
C VAL A 113 -4.48 22.67 -7.52
N LEU A 114 -4.80 23.20 -8.69
CA LEU A 114 -4.06 22.99 -9.92
C LEU A 114 -2.92 24.00 -9.98
N ILE A 115 -1.73 23.49 -10.25
CA ILE A 115 -0.49 24.25 -10.45
C ILE A 115 0.02 23.89 -11.84
N ARG A 116 0.35 24.90 -12.66
CA ARG A 116 0.93 24.70 -14.00
C ARG A 116 2.37 25.14 -13.98
N GLU A 117 3.26 24.32 -14.53
CA GLU A 117 4.70 24.60 -14.54
C GLU A 117 4.99 25.96 -15.20
N LYS A 118 4.39 26.22 -16.37
CA LYS A 118 4.58 27.46 -17.14
C LYS A 118 4.18 28.74 -16.41
N ASP A 119 3.22 28.66 -15.50
CA ASP A 119 2.64 29.85 -14.87
C ASP A 119 3.05 29.99 -13.39
N ASP A 120 3.44 28.90 -12.74
CA ASP A 120 3.70 28.81 -11.29
C ASP A 120 4.99 27.99 -11.02
N ASN A 121 6.03 28.22 -11.84
CA ASN A 121 7.27 27.42 -11.90
C ASN A 121 7.94 27.20 -10.53
N GLU A 122 8.06 28.24 -9.69
CA GLU A 122 8.72 28.12 -8.39
C GLU A 122 8.00 27.13 -7.46
N VAL A 123 6.67 27.26 -7.35
CA VAL A 123 5.85 26.38 -6.51
C VAL A 123 5.84 24.97 -7.09
N PHE A 124 5.71 24.85 -8.41
CA PHE A 124 5.77 23.57 -9.10
C PHE A 124 7.08 22.83 -8.81
N ASN A 125 8.22 23.49 -8.96
CA ASN A 125 9.54 22.90 -8.71
C ASN A 125 9.78 22.54 -7.24
N LYS A 126 9.35 23.40 -6.30
CA LYS A 126 9.40 23.06 -4.86
C LYS A 126 8.56 21.83 -4.53
N ALA A 127 7.37 21.71 -5.10
CA ALA A 127 6.51 20.56 -4.91
C ALA A 127 7.11 19.29 -5.54
N VAL A 128 7.68 19.39 -6.76
CA VAL A 128 8.40 18.27 -7.40
C VAL A 128 9.57 17.80 -6.55
N ASN A 129 10.38 18.71 -5.98
CA ASN A 129 11.51 18.35 -5.12
C ASN A 129 11.07 17.56 -3.87
N GLU A 130 9.97 17.96 -3.24
CA GLU A 130 9.40 17.22 -2.11
C GLU A 130 8.90 15.83 -2.55
N MET A 131 8.34 15.72 -3.75
CA MET A 131 7.88 14.44 -4.29
C MET A 131 9.04 13.51 -4.64
N ASP A 132 10.14 14.06 -5.14
CA ASP A 132 11.37 13.30 -5.33
C ASP A 132 11.90 12.82 -3.97
N SER A 133 11.89 13.65 -2.93
CA SER A 133 12.22 13.23 -1.55
C SER A 133 11.36 12.05 -1.07
N ILE A 134 10.04 12.11 -1.30
CA ILE A 134 9.10 11.00 -1.01
C ILE A 134 9.49 9.71 -1.77
N VAL A 135 9.83 9.82 -3.05
CA VAL A 135 10.27 8.67 -3.86
C VAL A 135 11.58 8.09 -3.32
N HIS A 136 12.56 8.92 -2.96
CA HIS A 136 13.83 8.45 -2.39
C HIS A 136 13.64 7.75 -1.03
N ALA A 137 12.71 8.22 -0.21
CA ALA A 137 12.38 7.59 1.07
C ALA A 137 11.56 6.29 0.91
N SER A 138 10.97 6.06 -0.27
CA SER A 138 10.09 4.93 -0.54
C SER A 138 10.85 3.66 -0.94
N THR A 139 10.27 2.50 -0.65
CA THR A 139 10.81 1.20 -1.09
C THR A 139 10.15 0.78 -2.40
N LYS A 140 10.95 0.43 -3.42
CA LYS A 140 10.43 -0.07 -4.70
C LYS A 140 9.67 -1.39 -4.49
N ASP A 141 8.38 -1.44 -4.81
CA ASP A 141 7.58 -2.68 -4.82
C ASP A 141 7.64 -3.29 -6.22
N ASP A 142 8.41 -4.37 -6.34
CA ASP A 142 8.59 -5.04 -7.61
C ASP A 142 7.32 -5.82 -7.99
N LEU A 143 6.56 -5.24 -8.91
CA LEU A 143 5.35 -5.86 -9.46
C LEU A 143 5.65 -7.22 -10.12
N ARG A 144 6.86 -7.42 -10.66
CA ARG A 144 7.23 -8.61 -11.43
C ARG A 144 7.87 -9.70 -10.59
N LYS A 145 8.27 -9.41 -9.34
CA LYS A 145 8.55 -10.49 -8.37
C LYS A 145 7.30 -11.33 -8.19
N SER A 146 7.38 -12.59 -8.60
CA SER A 146 6.53 -13.65 -8.08
C SER A 146 6.66 -13.62 -6.55
N LYS A 147 5.66 -14.10 -5.82
CA LYS A 147 5.77 -14.33 -4.37
C LYS A 147 6.83 -15.38 -4.00
N GLU A 148 7.76 -15.72 -4.89
CA GLU A 148 8.78 -16.74 -4.70
C GLU A 148 10.14 -16.15 -4.31
N ASP A 149 10.41 -14.86 -4.58
CA ASP A 149 11.69 -14.24 -4.22
C ASP A 149 11.55 -13.18 -3.10
N ALA A 150 10.93 -13.59 -2.00
CA ALA A 150 11.34 -13.05 -0.70
C ALA A 150 12.79 -13.52 -0.44
N PRO A 151 13.67 -12.71 0.18
CA PRO A 151 15.04 -13.12 0.43
C PRO A 151 15.04 -14.45 1.18
N HIS A 152 15.55 -15.48 0.52
CA HIS A 152 15.86 -16.77 1.11
C HIS A 152 17.01 -16.57 2.10
N SER A 153 16.65 -16.23 3.35
CA SER A 153 17.50 -16.26 4.54
C SER A 153 16.60 -15.84 5.70
N ARG A 154 16.14 -16.69 6.62
CA ARG A 154 16.66 -17.96 7.16
C ARG A 154 15.47 -18.87 7.45
N ASN A 155 15.64 -20.19 7.35
CA ASN A 155 14.71 -21.26 7.78
C ASN A 155 13.32 -20.77 8.23
N LYS A 156 12.30 -20.90 7.37
CA LYS A 156 10.89 -20.70 7.77
C LYS A 156 10.53 -21.76 8.81
N GLN A 157 10.87 -21.51 10.05
CA GLN A 157 10.40 -22.30 11.17
C GLN A 157 8.87 -22.23 11.12
N MET A 158 8.23 -23.39 11.00
CA MET A 158 6.79 -23.47 11.11
C MET A 158 6.41 -23.51 12.59
N GLY A 159 5.31 -22.84 12.91
CA GLY A 159 4.65 -22.91 14.19
C GLY A 159 3.23 -23.45 14.05
N TYR A 160 2.46 -23.34 15.13
CA TYR A 160 1.08 -23.79 15.21
C TYR A 160 0.19 -22.68 15.73
N CYS A 161 -1.03 -22.58 15.19
CA CYS A 161 -2.03 -21.68 15.72
C CYS A 161 -2.35 -22.05 17.18
N ILE A 162 -2.24 -21.09 18.09
CA ILE A 162 -2.45 -21.32 19.53
C ILE A 162 -3.90 -21.70 19.88
N ARG A 163 -4.86 -21.42 18.99
CA ARG A 163 -6.28 -21.75 19.17
C ARG A 163 -6.71 -23.09 18.57
N CYS A 164 -6.27 -23.39 17.35
CA CYS A 164 -6.79 -24.52 16.56
C CYS A 164 -5.71 -25.53 16.12
N LYS A 165 -4.43 -25.32 16.50
CA LYS A 165 -3.30 -26.19 16.14
C LYS A 165 -2.99 -26.25 14.64
N ARG A 166 -3.62 -25.45 13.78
CA ARG A 166 -3.29 -25.41 12.34
C ARG A 166 -1.83 -24.95 12.15
N PRO A 167 -1.01 -25.60 11.31
CA PRO A 167 0.32 -25.12 10.99
C PRO A 167 0.27 -23.72 10.37
N ILE A 168 1.08 -22.79 10.89
CA ILE A 168 1.20 -21.41 10.43
C ILE A 168 2.67 -20.98 10.44
N PRO A 169 3.06 -19.91 9.73
CA PRO A 169 4.40 -19.33 9.90
C PRO A 169 4.65 -18.99 11.37
N TYR A 170 5.84 -19.33 11.88
CA TYR A 170 6.22 -18.99 13.25
C TYR A 170 6.43 -17.48 13.36
N ASP A 171 5.58 -16.82 14.14
CA ASP A 171 5.58 -15.38 14.41
C ASP A 171 4.92 -15.15 15.78
N LEU A 172 5.69 -14.68 16.76
CA LEU A 172 5.18 -14.48 18.13
C LEU A 172 4.18 -13.35 18.25
N ASP A 173 4.21 -12.38 17.32
CA ASP A 173 3.23 -11.29 17.29
C ASP A 173 1.93 -11.74 16.63
N LYS A 174 1.96 -12.85 15.88
CA LYS A 174 0.82 -13.42 15.13
C LYS A 174 0.66 -14.92 15.38
N PRO A 175 0.35 -15.33 16.62
CA PRO A 175 0.27 -16.74 16.98
C PRO A 175 -1.05 -17.42 16.53
N HIS A 176 -1.95 -16.69 15.87
CA HIS A 176 -3.23 -17.18 15.37
C HIS A 176 -3.22 -17.35 13.85
N CYS A 177 -3.97 -18.34 13.35
CA CYS A 177 -4.37 -18.35 11.93
C CYS A 177 -5.41 -17.25 11.66
N TYR A 178 -5.63 -16.95 10.38
CA TYR A 178 -6.54 -15.88 9.96
C TYR A 178 -7.95 -16.01 10.56
N GLU A 179 -8.56 -17.20 10.48
CA GLU A 179 -9.90 -17.48 11.03
C GLU A 179 -9.95 -17.23 12.55
N CYS A 180 -9.02 -17.83 13.30
CA CYS A 180 -8.97 -17.69 14.75
C CYS A 180 -8.63 -16.27 15.21
N PHE A 181 -7.85 -15.52 14.43
CA PHE A 181 -7.55 -14.12 14.72
C PHE A 181 -8.79 -13.24 14.62
N LEU A 182 -9.66 -13.46 13.62
CA LEU A 182 -10.90 -12.70 13.47
C LEU A 182 -11.84 -12.90 14.65
N GLU A 183 -11.98 -14.14 15.12
CA GLU A 183 -12.76 -14.46 16.31
C GLU A 183 -12.16 -13.86 17.58
N TRP A 184 -10.83 -13.95 17.74
CA TRP A 184 -10.13 -13.38 18.88
C TRP A 184 -10.27 -11.85 18.93
N LYS A 185 -10.11 -11.17 17.79
CA LYS A 185 -10.25 -9.70 17.65
C LYS A 185 -11.66 -9.20 17.98
N ALA A 186 -12.68 -10.03 17.77
CA ALA A 186 -14.07 -9.69 18.07
C ALA A 186 -14.46 -9.91 19.55
N GLY A 187 -13.58 -10.53 20.35
CA GLY A 187 -13.84 -10.83 21.76
C GLY A 187 -13.62 -9.65 22.71
N PRO A 188 -14.36 -9.57 23.84
CA PRO A 188 -14.27 -8.45 24.79
C PRO A 188 -13.06 -8.45 25.75
N TYR A 189 -12.15 -9.45 25.69
CA TYR A 189 -11.05 -9.58 26.66
C TYR A 189 -9.70 -9.88 25.99
N ILE A 190 -8.67 -9.12 26.37
CA ILE A 190 -7.30 -9.15 25.80
C ILE A 190 -6.50 -10.40 26.20
N ASP A 191 -6.88 -11.09 27.28
CA ASP A 191 -6.11 -12.20 27.87
C ASP A 191 -6.87 -13.55 27.85
N TYR A 192 -7.50 -13.86 26.72
CA TYR A 192 -8.23 -15.12 26.57
C TYR A 192 -7.25 -16.31 26.55
N PRO A 193 -7.44 -17.33 27.41
CA PRO A 193 -6.61 -18.52 27.39
C PRO A 193 -6.84 -19.32 26.10
N GLU A 194 -5.73 -19.60 25.42
CA GLU A 194 -5.61 -20.40 24.22
C GLU A 194 -5.04 -21.78 24.57
N ARG A 195 -5.13 -22.72 23.62
CA ARG A 195 -5.07 -24.16 23.91
C ARG A 195 -3.79 -24.85 23.45
N TYR A 196 -2.92 -24.19 22.69
CA TYR A 196 -1.77 -24.84 22.06
C TYR A 196 -0.52 -23.97 22.09
N CYS A 197 0.64 -24.60 22.20
CA CYS A 197 1.93 -23.93 22.06
C CYS A 197 2.24 -23.59 20.59
N HIS A 198 2.64 -22.35 20.32
CA HIS A 198 2.99 -21.87 18.99
C HIS A 198 4.22 -22.54 18.39
N ILE A 199 5.17 -23.01 19.21
CA ILE A 199 6.37 -23.70 18.74
C ILE A 199 6.09 -25.18 18.45
N CYS A 200 5.56 -25.91 19.44
CA CYS A 200 5.51 -27.38 19.39
C CYS A 200 4.12 -27.97 19.14
N GLY A 201 3.07 -27.15 19.13
CA GLY A 201 1.70 -27.59 18.87
C GLY A 201 1.09 -28.49 19.96
N ARG A 202 1.78 -28.68 21.10
CA ARG A 202 1.24 -29.42 22.24
C ARG A 202 0.15 -28.62 22.92
N ARG A 203 -0.83 -29.33 23.47
CA ARG A 203 -1.93 -28.72 24.23
C ARG A 203 -1.40 -28.16 25.53
N GLU A 204 -1.54 -26.86 25.72
CA GLU A 204 -1.05 -26.10 26.87
C GLU A 204 -1.87 -24.81 26.95
N GLU A 205 -2.14 -24.32 28.17
CA GLU A 205 -2.74 -23.01 28.37
C GLU A 205 -1.72 -21.92 27.98
N THR A 206 -2.03 -21.18 26.92
CA THR A 206 -1.19 -20.12 26.35
C THR A 206 -2.01 -18.86 26.18
N THR A 207 -1.38 -17.71 25.98
CA THR A 207 -2.10 -16.47 25.66
C THR A 207 -1.45 -15.80 24.46
N LYS A 208 -2.06 -14.75 23.92
CA LYS A 208 -1.43 -13.97 22.84
C LYS A 208 -0.08 -13.39 23.28
N GLU A 209 0.03 -12.92 24.52
CA GLU A 209 1.29 -12.39 25.07
C GLU A 209 2.30 -13.49 25.40
N LYS A 210 1.82 -14.69 25.73
CA LYS A 210 2.65 -15.87 26.07
C LYS A 210 2.24 -17.06 25.19
N PRO A 211 2.56 -17.06 23.89
CA PRO A 211 2.06 -18.05 22.94
C PRO A 211 2.83 -19.38 22.99
N GLN A 212 3.72 -19.58 23.96
CA GLN A 212 4.61 -20.74 24.05
C GLN A 212 4.46 -21.44 25.40
N CYS A 213 4.56 -22.77 25.41
CA CYS A 213 4.69 -23.50 26.66
C CYS A 213 6.04 -23.22 27.33
N ARG A 214 6.10 -23.39 28.65
CA ARG A 214 7.29 -23.09 29.47
C ARG A 214 8.56 -23.77 28.94
N SER A 215 8.47 -25.01 28.48
CA SER A 215 9.62 -25.76 27.95
C SER A 215 10.16 -25.20 26.63
N CYS A 216 9.28 -24.69 25.75
CA CYS A 216 9.69 -24.06 24.49
C CYS A 216 10.22 -22.65 24.72
N TYR A 217 9.62 -21.90 25.65
CA TYR A 217 10.09 -20.58 26.07
C TYR A 217 11.49 -20.64 26.70
N MET A 218 11.77 -21.64 27.54
CA MET A 218 13.11 -21.81 28.13
C MET A 218 14.17 -22.21 27.09
N LYS A 219 13.79 -22.93 26.04
CA LYS A 219 14.69 -23.32 24.95
C LYS A 219 14.99 -22.17 23.98
N SER A 220 14.07 -21.22 23.81
CA SER A 220 14.22 -20.09 22.90
C SER A 220 15.02 -18.92 23.49
N ARG A 221 15.32 -18.93 24.80
CA ARG A 221 16.17 -17.94 25.49
C ARG A 221 17.62 -18.37 25.72
N ARG A 222 18.01 -19.56 25.25
CA ARG A 222 19.39 -20.06 25.30
C ARG A 222 20.14 -19.75 24.02
#